data_AF-A0A7Z7BU52-F1
#
_entry.id   AF-A0A7Z7BU52-F1
#
_cell.length_a   1.000
_cell.length_b   1.000
_cell.length_c   1.000
_cell.angle_alpha   90.00
_cell.angle_beta   90.00
_cell.angle_gamma   90.00
#
_symmetry.space_group_name_H-M   'P 1'
#
loop_
_entity.id
_entity.type
_entity.pdbx_description
1 polymer ?
#
loop_
_entity_poly.entity_id
_entity_poly.type
_entity_poly.pdbx_seq_one_letter_code
_entity_poly.pdbx_strand_id
1 'polypeptide(L)'
;MTDGPDEPHTRPGGLDDATVDALGSLSEALEVVEHARGLLYGFHRLTGKADFTLGEAVEKLRDAGHADLADRIERELLGRNVIEGRWTFQIVEDYDDGYYALFRDLEREARDRLAGGRRHLYEAELKEQRRTHGEPGHEARP
;
A
#
# COMPACT_ATOMS: atom_id res chain seq x y z
N MET A 1 11.20 31.41 -18.37
CA MET A 1 11.05 29.94 -18.36
C MET A 1 9.65 29.65 -18.87
N THR A 2 9.48 28.64 -19.72
CA THR A 2 8.15 28.26 -20.21
C THR A 2 7.29 27.76 -19.06
N ASP A 3 6.10 28.33 -18.91
CA ASP A 3 5.09 27.87 -17.95
C ASP A 3 4.56 26.50 -18.40
N GLY A 4 4.82 25.45 -17.61
CA GLY A 4 4.47 24.06 -17.94
C GLY A 4 5.24 23.03 -17.11
N PRO A 5 4.94 21.72 -17.26
CA PRO A 5 5.56 20.65 -16.48
C PRO A 5 7.08 20.62 -16.68
N ASP A 6 7.81 20.12 -15.69
CA ASP A 6 9.24 19.82 -15.81
C ASP A 6 9.48 18.56 -16.65
N GLU A 7 10.72 18.39 -17.12
CA GLU A 7 11.09 17.33 -18.06
C GLU A 7 10.64 15.92 -17.65
N PRO A 8 10.75 15.49 -16.36
CA PRO A 8 10.27 14.18 -15.93
C PRO A 8 8.76 13.97 -16.06
N HIS A 9 7.98 15.05 -16.16
CA HIS A 9 6.52 15.05 -16.22
C HIS A 9 6.00 15.49 -17.60
N THR A 10 6.85 15.39 -18.62
CA THR A 10 6.47 15.51 -20.03
C THR A 10 6.60 14.16 -20.71
N ARG A 11 5.81 13.87 -21.76
CA ARG A 11 5.93 12.61 -22.50
C ARG A 11 7.28 12.50 -23.22
N PRO A 12 7.91 11.32 -23.25
CA PRO A 12 8.95 11.02 -24.23
C PRO A 12 8.39 11.10 -25.66
N GLY A 13 9.25 11.39 -26.63
CA GLY A 13 8.83 11.44 -28.04
C GLY A 13 8.29 10.11 -28.54
N GLY A 14 7.14 10.12 -29.21
CA GLY A 14 6.52 8.93 -29.81
C GLY A 14 5.58 8.14 -28.88
N LEU A 15 5.35 8.60 -27.65
CA LEU A 15 4.40 7.98 -26.72
C LEU A 15 2.97 8.48 -27.00
N ASP A 16 2.07 7.55 -27.33
CA ASP A 16 0.67 7.86 -27.64
C ASP A 16 -0.22 7.95 -26.38
N ASP A 17 -1.42 8.51 -26.55
CA ASP A 17 -2.41 8.67 -25.47
C ASP A 17 -2.79 7.31 -24.86
N ALA A 18 -3.01 6.29 -25.69
CA ALA A 18 -3.42 4.97 -25.26
C ALA A 18 -2.39 4.32 -24.32
N THR A 19 -1.09 4.52 -24.58
CA THR A 19 -0.02 4.01 -23.70
C THR A 19 0.05 4.81 -22.40
N VAL A 20 -0.12 6.14 -22.45
CA VAL A 20 -0.15 6.97 -21.24
C VAL A 20 -1.32 6.59 -20.34
N ASP A 21 -2.51 6.40 -20.91
CA ASP A 21 -3.70 5.95 -20.18
C ASP A 21 -3.47 4.57 -19.54
N ALA A 22 -2.89 3.62 -20.28
CA ALA A 22 -2.61 2.27 -19.77
C ALA A 22 -1.59 2.28 -18.61
N LEU A 23 -0.52 3.08 -18.71
CA LEU A 23 0.45 3.26 -17.64
C LEU A 23 -0.16 3.98 -16.42
N GLY A 24 -1.07 4.94 -16.66
CA GLY A 24 -1.87 5.59 -15.62
C GLY A 24 -2.71 4.58 -14.85
N SER A 25 -3.48 3.73 -15.54
CA SER A 25 -4.27 2.67 -14.91
C SER A 25 -3.41 1.64 -14.16
N LEU A 26 -2.23 1.29 -14.69
CA LEU A 26 -1.30 0.39 -14.01
C LEU A 26 -0.77 1.00 -12.70
N SER A 27 -0.44 2.29 -12.72
CA SER A 27 0.03 3.04 -11.54
C SER A 27 -1.09 3.17 -10.51
N GLU A 28 -2.31 3.53 -10.94
CA GLU A 28 -3.50 3.60 -10.08
C GLU A 28 -3.77 2.25 -9.39
N ALA A 29 -3.68 1.15 -10.13
CA ALA A 29 -3.85 -0.18 -9.54
C ALA A 29 -2.77 -0.50 -8.49
N LEU A 30 -1.52 -0.10 -8.73
CA LEU A 30 -0.44 -0.25 -7.75
C LEU A 30 -0.70 0.62 -6.50
N GLU A 31 -1.22 1.83 -6.63
CA GLU A 31 -1.59 2.69 -5.50
C GLU A 31 -2.69 2.06 -4.62
N VAL A 32 -3.69 1.42 -5.24
CA VAL A 32 -4.72 0.66 -4.51
C VAL A 32 -4.09 -0.50 -3.73
N VAL A 33 -3.11 -1.19 -4.33
CA VAL A 33 -2.36 -2.28 -3.68
C VAL A 33 -1.49 -1.76 -2.52
N GLU A 34 -0.84 -0.60 -2.66
CA GLU A 34 -0.13 0.08 -1.56
C GLU A 34 -1.07 0.40 -0.39
N HIS A 35 -2.30 0.81 -0.69
CA HIS A 35 -3.30 1.04 0.35
C HIS A 35 -3.70 -0.26 1.06
N ALA A 36 -3.95 -1.34 0.30
CA ALA A 36 -4.24 -2.66 0.85
C ALA A 36 -3.09 -3.17 1.74
N ARG A 37 -1.83 -2.95 1.31
CA ARG A 37 -0.64 -3.22 2.10
C ARG A 37 -0.66 -2.45 3.43
N GLY A 38 -0.98 -1.16 3.40
CA GLY A 38 -1.14 -0.35 4.61
C GLY A 38 -2.17 -0.91 5.59
N LEU A 39 -3.31 -1.39 5.08
CA LEU A 39 -4.33 -2.06 5.90
C LEU A 39 -3.83 -3.36 6.53
N LEU A 40 -2.97 -4.10 5.84
CA LEU A 40 -2.37 -5.34 6.35
C LEU A 40 -1.41 -5.07 7.53
N TYR A 41 -0.61 -4.01 7.45
CA TYR A 41 0.19 -3.54 8.59
C TYR A 41 -0.68 -3.08 9.77
N GLY A 42 -1.79 -2.39 9.47
CA GLY A 42 -2.78 -2.01 10.46
C GLY A 42 -3.38 -3.23 11.16
N PHE A 43 -3.77 -4.25 10.39
CA PHE A 43 -4.28 -5.53 10.89
C PHE A 43 -3.25 -6.25 11.79
N HIS A 44 -1.98 -6.33 11.36
CA HIS A 44 -0.91 -6.91 12.18
C HIS A 44 -0.77 -6.21 13.53
N ARG A 45 -0.68 -4.87 13.52
CA ARG A 45 -0.53 -4.07 14.75
C ARG A 45 -1.73 -4.23 15.70
N LEU A 46 -2.94 -4.16 15.17
CA LEU A 46 -4.16 -4.24 15.97
C LEU A 46 -4.35 -5.64 16.58
N THR A 47 -4.08 -6.68 15.79
CA THR A 47 -4.15 -8.06 16.27
C THR A 47 -3.09 -8.33 17.34
N GLY A 48 -1.84 -7.88 17.14
CA GLY A 48 -0.79 -8.01 18.17
C GLY A 48 -1.17 -7.32 19.47
N LYS A 49 -1.73 -6.11 19.42
CA LYS A 49 -2.26 -5.42 20.60
C LYS A 49 -3.38 -6.21 21.29
N ALA A 50 -4.27 -6.81 20.53
CA ALA A 50 -5.35 -7.63 21.06
C ALA A 50 -4.82 -8.89 21.75
N ASP A 51 -3.82 -9.56 21.18
CA ASP A 51 -3.17 -10.75 21.74
C ASP A 51 -2.45 -10.45 23.07
N PHE A 52 -1.76 -9.30 23.18
CA PHE A 52 -1.22 -8.84 24.47
C PHE A 52 -2.32 -8.59 25.51
N THR A 53 -3.40 -7.93 25.09
CA THR A 53 -4.54 -7.64 25.99
C THR A 53 -5.24 -8.93 26.44
N LEU A 54 -5.30 -9.93 25.56
CA LEU A 54 -5.82 -11.26 25.86
C LEU A 54 -4.96 -11.95 26.93
N GLY A 55 -3.63 -11.87 26.85
CA GLY A 55 -2.73 -12.37 27.88
C GLY A 55 -3.02 -11.76 29.26
N GLU A 56 -3.21 -10.44 29.33
CA GLU A 56 -3.62 -9.80 30.59
C GLU A 56 -4.99 -10.28 31.10
N ALA A 57 -5.94 -10.53 30.19
CA ALA A 57 -7.26 -11.01 30.56
C ALA A 57 -7.22 -12.44 31.12
N VAL A 58 -6.36 -13.31 30.57
CA VAL A 58 -6.11 -14.66 31.08
C VAL A 58 -5.62 -14.60 32.53
N GLU A 59 -4.64 -13.76 32.83
CA GLU A 59 -4.16 -13.59 34.21
C GLU A 59 -5.24 -13.04 35.15
N LYS A 60 -6.00 -12.03 34.72
CA LYS A 60 -7.12 -11.48 35.50
C LYS A 60 -8.21 -12.52 35.78
N LEU A 61 -8.47 -13.44 34.85
CA LEU A 61 -9.42 -14.55 35.06
C LEU A 61 -8.89 -15.55 36.10
N ARG A 62 -7.59 -15.86 36.08
CA ARG A 62 -6.95 -16.71 37.11
C ARG A 62 -7.08 -16.08 38.49
N ASP A 63 -6.74 -14.80 38.62
CA ASP A 63 -6.83 -14.06 39.89
C ASP A 63 -8.26 -13.98 40.44
N ALA A 64 -9.26 -13.94 39.54
CA ALA A 64 -10.67 -13.96 39.90
C ALA A 64 -11.20 -15.36 40.27
N GLY A 65 -10.37 -16.41 40.25
CA GLY A 65 -10.76 -17.78 40.60
C GLY A 65 -11.35 -18.58 39.44
N HIS A 66 -11.20 -18.13 38.19
CA HIS A 66 -11.70 -18.79 36.99
C HIS A 66 -10.60 -19.54 36.22
N ALA A 67 -9.77 -20.32 36.94
CA ALA A 67 -8.60 -21.00 36.38
C ALA A 67 -8.92 -21.91 35.18
N ASP A 68 -9.95 -22.75 35.27
CA ASP A 68 -10.32 -23.67 34.18
C ASP A 68 -10.64 -22.94 32.86
N LEU A 69 -11.27 -21.76 32.95
CA LEU A 69 -11.58 -20.94 31.79
C LEU A 69 -10.33 -20.25 31.26
N ALA A 70 -9.50 -19.70 32.15
CA ALA A 70 -8.25 -19.07 31.78
C ALA A 70 -7.31 -20.04 31.05
N ASP A 71 -7.13 -21.26 31.58
CA ASP A 71 -6.30 -22.31 30.99
C ASP A 71 -6.81 -22.77 29.63
N ARG A 72 -8.13 -22.81 29.45
CA ARG A 72 -8.72 -23.10 28.14
C ARG A 72 -8.41 -22.01 27.12
N ILE A 73 -8.61 -20.74 27.49
CA ILE A 73 -8.38 -19.59 26.59
C ILE A 73 -6.89 -19.50 26.23
N GLU A 74 -6.01 -19.63 27.21
CA GLU A 74 -4.56 -19.63 27.00
C GLU A 74 -4.15 -20.75 26.03
N ARG A 75 -4.62 -21.97 26.26
CA ARG A 75 -4.27 -23.13 25.42
C ARG A 75 -4.83 -23.03 23.99
N GLU A 76 -6.04 -22.51 23.82
CA GLU A 76 -6.76 -22.60 22.55
C GLU A 76 -6.63 -21.34 21.68
N LEU A 77 -6.41 -20.17 22.28
CA LEU A 77 -6.48 -18.87 21.61
C LEU A 77 -5.22 -18.01 21.73
N LEU A 78 -4.56 -17.94 22.90
CA LEU A 78 -3.40 -17.07 23.07
C LEU A 78 -2.24 -17.50 22.15
N GLY A 79 -1.75 -16.59 21.31
CA GLY A 79 -0.71 -16.87 20.33
C GLY A 79 -1.13 -17.82 19.19
N ARG A 80 -2.42 -18.14 19.06
CA ARG A 80 -2.93 -19.00 17.97
C ARG A 80 -2.81 -18.28 16.63
N ASN A 81 -2.21 -18.93 15.62
CA ASN A 81 -2.21 -18.43 14.24
C ASN A 81 -3.60 -17.93 13.78
N VAL A 82 -3.66 -16.72 13.20
CA VAL A 82 -4.93 -16.08 12.79
C VAL A 82 -5.55 -16.73 11.57
N ILE A 83 -4.73 -17.34 10.72
CA ILE A 83 -5.14 -18.20 9.61
C ILE A 83 -4.24 -19.45 9.60
N GLU A 84 -4.55 -20.42 8.76
CA GLU A 84 -3.81 -21.68 8.70
C GLU A 84 -2.29 -21.46 8.49
N GLY A 85 -1.51 -21.90 9.49
CA GLY A 85 -0.05 -21.85 9.48
C GLY A 85 0.58 -20.46 9.62
N ARG A 86 -0.19 -19.39 9.83
CA ARG A 86 0.35 -18.02 9.82
C ARG A 86 -0.16 -17.15 10.95
N TRP A 87 0.79 -16.56 11.66
CA TRP A 87 0.56 -15.35 12.44
C TRP A 87 0.63 -14.12 11.54
N THR A 88 0.20 -12.97 12.06
CA THR A 88 -0.05 -11.77 11.26
C THR A 88 1.18 -11.20 10.58
N PHE A 89 2.39 -11.30 11.15
CA PHE A 89 3.60 -10.82 10.49
C PHE A 89 3.97 -11.68 9.27
N GLN A 90 3.71 -12.98 9.31
CA GLN A 90 3.99 -13.88 8.18
C GLN A 90 3.04 -13.60 7.01
N ILE A 91 1.81 -13.13 7.29
CA ILE A 91 0.90 -12.68 6.25
C ILE A 91 1.43 -11.40 5.59
N VAL A 92 1.98 -10.47 6.38
CA VAL A 92 2.64 -9.26 5.87
C VAL A 92 3.83 -9.64 4.97
N GLU A 93 4.72 -10.51 5.46
CA GLU A 93 5.89 -10.98 4.71
C GLU A 93 5.49 -11.65 3.39
N ASP A 94 4.55 -12.60 3.42
CA ASP A 94 4.09 -13.28 2.21
C ASP A 94 3.43 -12.33 1.20
N TYR A 95 2.73 -11.29 1.66
CA TYR A 95 2.15 -10.29 0.78
C TYR A 95 3.21 -9.40 0.15
N ASP A 96 4.16 -8.93 0.97
CA ASP A 96 5.26 -8.05 0.57
C ASP A 96 6.20 -8.72 -0.42
N ASP A 97 6.71 -9.91 -0.07
CA ASP A 97 7.68 -10.65 -0.87
C ASP A 97 7.04 -11.36 -2.08
N GLY A 98 5.73 -11.58 -2.04
CA GLY A 98 4.97 -12.23 -3.10
C GLY A 98 4.29 -11.22 -4.03
N TYR A 99 3.00 -11.00 -3.79
CA TYR A 99 2.13 -10.27 -4.71
C TYR A 99 2.59 -8.82 -4.91
N TYR A 100 2.95 -8.13 -3.83
CA TYR A 100 3.33 -6.72 -3.88
C TYR A 100 4.67 -6.50 -4.60
N ALA A 101 5.71 -7.28 -4.29
CA ALA A 101 7.00 -7.21 -4.97
C ALA A 101 6.86 -7.41 -6.49
N LEU A 102 6.13 -8.46 -6.90
CA LEU A 102 5.90 -8.74 -8.33
C LEU A 102 5.15 -7.59 -9.02
N PHE A 103 4.11 -7.03 -8.39
CA PHE A 103 3.37 -5.91 -8.97
C PHE A 103 4.31 -4.71 -9.18
N ARG A 104 5.08 -4.33 -8.15
CA ARG A 104 6.03 -3.21 -8.23
C ARG A 104 7.10 -3.40 -9.29
N ASP A 105 7.54 -4.63 -9.49
CA ASP A 105 8.52 -4.95 -10.53
C ASP A 105 7.93 -4.80 -11.93
N LEU A 106 6.72 -5.30 -12.15
CA LEU A 106 6.05 -5.21 -13.45
C LEU A 106 5.61 -3.77 -13.79
N GLU A 107 5.12 -2.99 -12.82
CA GLU A 107 4.86 -1.56 -13.02
C GLU A 107 6.13 -0.84 -13.43
N ARG A 108 7.22 -1.05 -12.68
CA ARG A 108 8.50 -0.40 -12.96
C ARG A 108 9.02 -0.78 -14.33
N GLU A 109 8.98 -2.06 -14.69
CA GLU A 109 9.42 -2.51 -16.00
C GLU A 109 8.61 -1.85 -17.13
N ALA A 110 7.28 -1.81 -17.01
CA ALA A 110 6.42 -1.18 -18.01
C ALA A 110 6.72 0.31 -18.16
N ARG A 111 6.84 1.03 -17.04
CA ARG A 111 7.19 2.46 -17.03
C ARG A 111 8.59 2.72 -17.59
N ASP A 112 9.58 1.92 -17.23
CA ASP A 112 10.95 2.10 -17.69
C ASP A 112 11.04 1.86 -19.20
N ARG A 113 10.37 0.81 -19.72
CA ARG A 113 10.38 0.45 -21.15
C ARG A 113 9.60 1.41 -22.02
N LEU A 114 8.45 1.89 -21.55
CA LEU A 114 7.51 2.65 -22.39
C LEU A 114 7.59 4.16 -22.17
N ALA A 115 7.90 4.59 -20.94
CA ALA A 115 7.96 6.01 -20.57
C ALA A 115 9.37 6.49 -20.20
N GLY A 116 10.41 5.66 -20.40
CA GLY A 116 11.79 6.02 -20.05
C GLY A 116 11.97 6.29 -18.55
N GLY A 117 11.16 5.63 -17.72
CA GLY A 117 11.19 5.75 -16.27
C GLY A 117 10.41 6.94 -15.69
N ARG A 118 9.82 7.79 -16.54
CA ARG A 118 9.02 8.95 -16.13
C ARG A 118 7.76 8.52 -15.38
N ARG A 119 7.50 9.13 -14.22
CA ARG A 119 6.37 8.82 -13.34
C ARG A 119 5.26 9.85 -13.54
N HIS A 120 4.02 9.42 -13.27
CA HIS A 120 2.84 10.29 -13.22
C HIS A 120 2.59 11.13 -14.48
N LEU A 121 2.85 10.58 -15.67
CA LEU A 121 2.64 11.31 -16.94
C LEU A 121 1.16 11.65 -17.14
N TYR A 122 0.27 10.69 -16.88
CA TYR A 122 -1.18 10.88 -16.99
C TYR A 122 -1.66 12.00 -16.07
N GLU A 123 -1.25 12.00 -14.80
CA GLU A 123 -1.63 13.00 -13.81
C GLU A 123 -1.00 14.36 -14.09
N ALA A 124 0.24 14.40 -14.58
CA ALA A 124 0.90 15.63 -14.99
C ALA A 124 0.16 16.32 -16.13
N GLU A 125 -0.29 15.55 -17.13
CA GLU A 125 -1.09 16.07 -18.23
C GLU A 125 -2.47 16.51 -17.78
N LEU A 126 -3.11 15.72 -16.93
CA LEU A 126 -4.40 16.07 -16.35
C LEU A 126 -4.31 17.36 -15.52
N LYS A 127 -3.21 17.55 -14.76
CA LYS A 127 -2.94 18.78 -14.02
C LYS A 127 -2.73 19.95 -15.00
N GLU A 128 -1.88 19.80 -16.01
CA GLU A 128 -1.61 20.84 -17.00
C GLU A 128 -2.88 21.29 -17.73
N GLN A 129 -3.76 20.35 -18.09
CA GLN A 129 -5.04 20.65 -18.72
C GLN A 129 -6.03 21.37 -17.78
N ARG A 130 -5.96 21.11 -16.48
CA ARG A 130 -6.93 21.62 -15.49
C ARG A 130 -6.49 22.91 -14.79
N ARG A 131 -5.20 23.20 -14.72
CA ARG A 131 -4.68 24.38 -14.00
C ARG A 131 -5.10 25.67 -14.70
N THR A 132 -5.14 26.76 -13.93
CA THR A 132 -5.39 28.10 -14.47
C THR A 132 -4.06 28.79 -14.68
N HIS A 133 -3.64 28.95 -15.93
CA HIS A 133 -2.35 29.55 -16.26
C HIS A 133 -2.26 30.98 -15.74
N GLY A 134 -1.21 31.27 -14.97
CA GLY A 134 -0.95 32.59 -14.39
C GLY A 134 -1.59 32.87 -13.03
N GLU A 135 -2.44 31.97 -12.51
CA GLU A 135 -3.04 32.11 -11.17
C GLU A 135 -2.09 31.58 -10.08
N PRO A 136 -1.85 32.34 -8.99
CA PRO A 136 -1.08 31.86 -7.84
C PRO A 136 -1.68 30.60 -7.23
N GLY A 137 -0.85 29.58 -6.99
CA GLY A 137 -1.25 28.26 -6.48
C GLY A 137 -1.68 27.26 -7.57
N HIS A 138 -1.70 27.68 -8.84
CA HIS A 138 -2.02 26.83 -10.00
C HIS A 138 -0.78 26.60 -10.88
N GLU A 139 0.42 26.75 -10.32
CA GLU A 139 1.67 26.58 -11.04
C GLU A 139 1.87 25.11 -11.49
N ALA A 140 2.46 24.94 -12.67
CA ALA A 140 2.77 23.60 -13.18
C ALA A 140 3.75 22.85 -12.26
N ARG A 141 4.63 23.59 -11.58
CA ARG A 141 5.71 23.08 -10.73
C ARG A 141 5.60 23.67 -9.32
N PRO A 142 6.17 23.01 -8.28
CA PRO A 142 6.24 23.55 -6.92
C PRO A 142 7.01 24.87 -6.82
#